data_AF-A0A0G1DVL9-F1
#
_entry.id   AF-A0A0G1DVL9-F1
#
_cell.length_a   1.000
_cell.length_b   1.000
_cell.length_c   1.000
_cell.angle_alpha   90.00
_cell.angle_beta   90.00
_cell.angle_gamma   90.00
#
_symmetry.space_group_name_H-M   'P 1'
#
loop_
_entity.id
_entity.type
_entity.pdbx_description
1 polymer ?
#
loop_
_entity_poly.entity_id
_entity_poly.type
_entity_poly.pdbx_seq_one_letter_code
_entity_poly.pdbx_strand_id
1 'polypeptide(L)'
;MKKILITLISLGLLGIIYGIYILGPFRAFLPNMIFDSGTYLVLFQNNYELRSTGGFISAYGVLETNFGIPSINFYDVYGEIDDHEYTNPPYYPMEELLGGPMYGGYTFRDSNWFADFEDSAAEIIKMYTLTNPDAQISGILTVDFSTLEDLVGLYEPVAAGEFELTKNNLFETLEAEVSDINRHSEEALSTRKDIMKDVIENLIKKAIFHPFKQNDLFDLLAENFATKHAILWFADLSLEKKVKNLGWSATMPETTGDLLAVSESNLGGMKNDRYMARNIKYEVDIQDDEILCTLEITMDHFGGVNIPLSGDYKGYLRAYVPATATLISSSTETKTENYGTYQSFGDIVKLEDTAQTTLTYRYSLPISLVSDGTYDLNLIKQPGTDADHYEIIVHTEQGSALESEDFETREEHAYLSLDLEKDTQVSLKINPDENSPRIHSHEIVELNKIYIGFNEPLDCGTAADSFGYSIVDTDKTVSGQTDTVSIVSITCTGGDVWLDTAGMTSQDEEFYDVILRNIRDKHRNYLDPNPRTVTVVQRGL
;
A
#
# COMPACT_ATOMS: atom_id res chain seq x y z
N MET A 1 41.58 47.53 4.33
CA MET A 1 40.13 47.70 4.55
C MET A 1 39.28 47.09 3.44
N LYS A 2 39.32 47.53 2.17
CA LYS A 2 38.49 46.94 1.09
C LYS A 2 38.61 45.41 0.92
N LYS A 3 39.82 44.85 0.95
CA LYS A 3 40.03 43.39 0.84
C LYS A 3 39.43 42.60 2.01
N ILE A 4 39.58 43.11 3.24
CA ILE A 4 39.03 42.49 4.46
C ILE A 4 37.49 42.52 4.44
N LEU A 5 36.91 43.65 4.01
CA LEU A 5 35.45 43.78 3.87
C LEU A 5 34.89 42.82 2.81
N ILE A 6 35.56 42.69 1.66
CA ILE A 6 35.17 41.74 0.61
C ILE A 6 35.25 40.30 1.13
N THR A 7 36.33 39.92 1.83
CA THR A 7 36.46 38.58 2.43
C THR A 7 35.37 38.28 3.46
N LEU A 8 35.02 39.25 4.32
CA LEU A 8 33.93 39.10 5.30
C LEU A 8 32.56 38.95 4.63
N ILE A 9 32.29 39.72 3.58
CA ILE A 9 31.05 39.61 2.79
C ILE A 9 31.00 38.25 2.07
N SER A 10 32.11 37.80 1.48
CA SER A 10 32.18 36.49 0.81
C SER A 10 32.02 35.32 1.79
N LEU A 11 32.61 35.40 2.98
CA LEU A 11 32.42 34.40 4.04
C LEU A 11 30.98 34.40 4.57
N GLY A 12 30.36 35.58 4.72
CA GLY A 12 28.95 35.71 5.08
C GLY A 12 28.02 35.12 4.01
N LEU A 13 28.29 35.39 2.73
CA LEU A 13 27.52 34.83 1.62
C LEU A 13 27.70 33.31 1.50
N LEU A 14 28.92 32.80 1.67
CA LEU A 14 29.20 31.36 1.73
C LEU A 14 28.49 30.71 2.92
N GLY A 15 28.44 31.37 4.08
CA GLY A 15 27.69 30.91 5.24
C GLY A 15 26.18 30.84 4.99
N ILE A 16 25.61 31.83 4.30
CA ILE A 16 24.18 31.82 3.89
C ILE A 16 23.90 30.71 2.89
N ILE A 17 24.73 30.57 1.86
CA ILE A 17 24.59 29.51 0.85
C ILE A 17 24.72 28.13 1.50
N TYR A 18 25.69 27.96 2.40
CA TYR A 18 25.86 26.74 3.18
C TYR A 18 24.63 26.48 4.05
N GLY A 19 24.12 27.48 4.79
CA GLY A 19 22.88 27.33 5.57
C GLY A 19 21.67 26.92 4.74
N ILE A 20 21.50 27.49 3.54
CA ILE A 20 20.42 27.08 2.61
C ILE A 20 20.63 25.66 2.07
N TYR A 21 21.88 25.27 1.82
CA TYR A 21 22.22 23.93 1.35
C TYR A 21 21.91 22.86 2.39
N ILE A 22 22.26 23.10 3.66
CA ILE A 22 22.03 22.18 4.78
C ILE A 22 20.55 21.86 4.98
N LEU A 23 19.66 22.80 4.65
CA LEU A 23 18.22 22.60 4.77
C LEU A 23 17.66 21.58 3.78
N GLY A 24 18.44 21.12 2.79
CA GLY A 24 18.01 20.07 1.87
C GLY A 24 16.63 20.37 1.24
N PRO A 25 15.63 19.48 1.38
CA PRO A 25 14.27 19.71 0.89
C PRO A 25 13.53 20.86 1.63
N PHE A 26 13.87 21.13 2.90
CA PHE A 26 13.24 22.19 3.70
C PHE A 26 13.50 23.61 3.19
N ARG A 27 14.49 23.81 2.32
CA ARG A 27 14.75 25.12 1.68
C ARG A 27 13.54 25.68 0.93
N ALA A 28 12.60 24.83 0.51
CA ALA A 28 11.36 25.22 -0.17
C ALA A 28 10.40 26.03 0.75
N PHE A 29 10.61 25.96 2.07
CA PHE A 29 9.80 26.61 3.11
C PHE A 29 10.49 27.83 3.73
N LEU A 30 11.75 28.11 3.38
CA LEU A 30 12.54 29.20 3.95
C LEU A 30 11.85 30.58 3.96
N PRO A 31 11.15 31.01 2.88
CA PRO A 31 10.45 32.30 2.88
C PRO A 31 9.38 32.39 3.96
N ASN A 32 8.69 31.26 4.22
CA ASN A 32 7.60 31.19 5.17
C ASN A 32 8.13 31.08 6.62
N MET A 33 9.20 30.32 6.84
CA MET A 33 9.79 30.14 8.18
C MET A 33 10.34 31.44 8.81
N ILE A 34 10.73 32.43 8.01
CA ILE A 34 11.42 33.64 8.50
C ILE A 34 10.46 34.81 8.72
N PHE A 35 9.39 34.90 7.91
CA PHE A 35 8.57 36.10 7.83
C PHE A 35 7.11 35.91 8.24
N ASP A 36 6.66 34.66 8.37
CA ASP A 36 5.28 34.38 8.76
C ASP A 36 5.13 34.34 10.29
N SER A 37 3.92 34.72 10.71
CA SER A 37 3.43 34.49 12.06
C SER A 37 2.23 33.56 11.95
N GLY A 38 2.14 32.58 12.86
CA GLY A 38 1.11 31.57 12.80
C GLY A 38 1.17 30.63 14.00
N THR A 39 0.05 29.95 14.24
CA THR A 39 -0.10 28.95 15.29
C THR A 39 -0.13 27.57 14.65
N TYR A 40 0.73 26.67 15.10
CA TYR A 40 0.86 25.32 14.59
C TYR A 40 0.62 24.31 15.71
N LEU A 41 -0.14 23.26 15.42
CA LEU A 41 -0.26 22.14 16.34
C LEU A 41 0.87 21.15 16.06
N VAL A 42 1.52 20.67 17.12
CA VAL A 42 2.51 19.58 17.06
C VAL A 42 1.90 18.38 17.78
N LEU A 43 1.51 17.34 17.05
CA LEU A 43 0.87 16.16 17.62
C LEU A 43 1.90 15.07 17.87
N PHE A 44 1.94 14.56 19.10
CA PHE A 44 2.80 13.43 19.47
C PHE A 44 1.97 12.15 19.44
N GLN A 45 2.19 11.36 18.39
CA GLN A 45 1.46 10.13 18.16
C GLN A 45 2.25 8.92 18.64
N ASN A 46 1.58 7.96 19.25
CA ASN A 46 2.20 6.69 19.62
C ASN A 46 1.85 5.64 18.56
N ASN A 47 2.76 5.39 17.63
CA ASN A 47 2.57 4.40 16.56
C ASN A 47 2.54 2.96 17.04
N TYR A 48 2.90 2.69 18.30
CA TYR A 48 2.68 1.37 18.90
C TYR A 48 1.25 1.14 19.35
N GLU A 49 0.43 2.20 19.42
CA GLU A 49 -1.03 2.13 19.44
C GLU A 49 -1.56 2.78 18.16
N LEU A 50 -1.44 2.04 17.07
CA LEU A 50 -1.51 2.56 15.70
C LEU A 50 -2.87 3.18 15.38
N ARG A 51 -2.84 4.30 14.65
CA ARG A 51 -4.01 4.98 14.06
C ARG A 51 -3.70 5.25 12.59
N SER A 52 -4.73 5.57 11.81
CA SER A 52 -4.60 5.79 10.37
C SER A 52 -3.55 6.82 9.96
N THR A 53 -3.24 7.79 10.84
CA THR A 53 -2.32 8.90 10.56
C THR A 53 -0.99 8.82 11.32
N GLY A 54 -0.71 7.69 11.97
CA GLY A 54 0.59 7.46 12.61
C GLY A 54 0.47 6.88 14.00
N GLY A 55 -0.57 7.18 14.78
CA GLY A 55 -0.71 6.61 16.11
C GLY A 55 -1.69 7.36 17.01
N PHE A 56 -1.92 6.84 18.21
CA PHE A 56 -2.74 7.49 19.22
C PHE A 56 -2.14 8.84 19.64
N ILE A 57 -2.92 9.92 19.59
CA ILE A 57 -2.44 11.24 20.00
C ILE A 57 -2.34 11.26 21.53
N SER A 58 -1.11 11.16 22.03
CA SER A 58 -0.81 11.05 23.46
C SER A 58 -0.54 12.41 24.14
N ALA A 59 -0.07 13.38 23.36
CA ALA A 59 0.24 14.74 23.79
C ALA A 59 0.18 15.67 22.57
N TYR A 60 0.10 16.97 22.84
CA TYR A 60 0.22 17.98 21.78
C TYR A 60 1.02 19.18 22.24
N GLY A 61 1.62 19.88 21.29
CA GLY A 61 2.26 21.16 21.47
C GLY A 61 1.56 22.24 20.65
N VAL A 62 1.61 23.47 21.14
CA VAL A 62 1.20 24.66 20.40
C VAL A 62 2.45 25.47 20.11
N LEU A 63 2.88 25.46 18.84
CA LEU A 63 4.00 26.24 18.33
C LEU A 63 3.46 27.54 17.76
N GLU A 64 3.78 28.66 18.39
CA GLU A 64 3.51 29.99 17.88
C GLU A 64 4.77 30.57 17.27
N THR A 65 4.64 31.13 16.08
CA THR A 65 5.70 31.87 15.41
C THR A 65 5.32 33.34 15.37
N ASN A 66 6.26 34.21 15.73
CA ASN A 66 6.09 35.66 15.59
C ASN A 66 7.29 36.22 14.82
N PHE A 67 7.10 36.50 13.52
CA PHE A 67 8.17 36.88 12.59
C PHE A 67 9.36 35.90 12.65
N GLY A 68 9.05 34.60 12.53
CA GLY A 68 10.05 33.52 12.56
C GLY A 68 10.67 33.22 13.92
N ILE A 69 10.25 33.89 15.01
CA ILE A 69 10.66 33.55 16.39
C ILE A 69 9.67 32.52 16.95
N PRO A 70 10.11 31.27 17.21
CA PRO A 70 9.24 30.23 17.73
C PRO A 70 9.08 30.30 19.26
N SER A 71 7.88 30.00 19.73
CA SER A 71 7.55 29.70 21.13
C SER A 71 6.70 28.44 21.14
N ILE A 72 7.05 27.44 21.95
CA ILE A 72 6.30 26.18 22.03
C ILE A 72 5.90 25.88 23.47
N ASN A 73 4.63 25.50 23.63
CA ASN A 73 4.09 24.98 24.88
C ASN A 73 3.59 23.55 24.65
N PHE A 74 3.71 22.68 25.66
CA PHE A 74 3.29 21.28 25.60
C PHE A 74 2.15 21.02 26.58
N TYR A 75 1.22 20.16 26.17
CA TYR A 75 -0.04 19.90 26.86
C TYR A 75 -0.39 18.41 26.80
N ASP A 76 -1.06 17.94 27.85
CA ASP A 76 -1.63 16.59 27.94
C ASP A 76 -3.01 16.55 27.27
N VAL A 77 -3.31 15.48 26.54
CA VAL A 77 -4.59 15.27 25.85
C VAL A 77 -5.78 14.98 26.79
N TYR A 78 -5.50 14.67 28.06
CA TYR A 78 -6.51 14.54 29.12
C TYR A 78 -6.65 15.83 29.95
N GLY A 79 -5.94 16.90 29.56
CA GLY A 79 -5.99 18.21 30.23
C GLY A 79 -7.13 19.10 29.74
N GLU A 80 -6.86 20.41 29.68
CA GLU A 80 -7.85 21.44 29.29
C GLU A 80 -8.50 21.20 27.91
N ILE A 81 -7.81 20.49 27.01
CA ILE A 81 -8.33 20.16 25.68
C ILE A 81 -9.54 19.22 25.73
N ASP A 82 -9.69 18.45 26.81
CA ASP A 82 -10.80 17.50 27.05
C ASP A 82 -11.92 18.12 27.91
N ASP A 83 -11.81 19.41 28.30
CA ASP A 83 -12.84 20.14 29.07
C ASP A 83 -13.97 20.65 28.16
N HIS A 84 -14.63 19.70 27.49
CA HIS A 84 -15.81 19.94 26.67
C HIS A 84 -16.86 18.84 26.89
N GLU A 85 -18.08 19.06 26.39
CA GLU A 85 -19.09 18.00 26.41
C GLU A 85 -18.65 16.88 25.45
N TYR A 86 -18.49 15.67 25.99
CA TYR A 86 -18.17 14.50 25.18
C TYR A 86 -19.28 14.19 24.19
N THR A 87 -18.91 13.89 22.96
CA THR A 87 -19.85 13.44 21.92
C THR A 87 -19.78 11.92 21.76
N ASN A 88 -20.86 11.31 21.27
CA ASN A 88 -20.81 9.91 20.88
C ASN A 88 -19.83 9.72 19.71
N PRO A 89 -19.10 8.59 19.63
CA PRO A 89 -18.24 8.29 18.50
C PRO A 89 -19.01 8.34 17.18
N PRO A 90 -18.64 9.23 16.25
CA PRO A 90 -19.39 9.40 15.02
C PRO A 90 -19.08 8.32 13.97
N TYR A 91 -17.99 7.56 14.15
CA TYR A 91 -17.49 6.61 13.18
C TYR A 91 -17.56 5.17 13.69
N TYR A 92 -18.08 4.28 12.85
CA TYR A 92 -18.01 2.85 13.09
C TYR A 92 -16.55 2.37 12.95
N PRO A 93 -16.06 1.42 13.77
CA PRO A 93 -16.70 0.76 14.90
C PRO A 93 -16.28 1.34 16.27
N MET A 94 -15.91 2.62 16.36
CA MET A 94 -15.37 3.20 17.59
C MET A 94 -16.27 2.98 18.81
N GLU A 95 -17.59 3.16 18.66
CA GLU A 95 -18.53 2.92 19.75
C GLU A 95 -18.51 1.45 20.23
N GLU A 96 -18.35 0.48 19.33
CA GLU A 96 -18.27 -0.95 19.69
C GLU A 96 -16.94 -1.31 20.37
N LEU A 97 -15.84 -0.74 19.89
CA LEU A 97 -14.49 -1.13 20.34
C LEU A 97 -13.98 -0.32 21.53
N LEU A 98 -14.32 0.97 21.60
CA LEU A 98 -13.96 1.85 22.72
C LEU A 98 -15.05 1.89 23.80
N GLY A 99 -16.30 1.54 23.45
CA GLY A 99 -17.44 1.62 24.35
C GLY A 99 -17.22 0.85 25.66
N GLY A 100 -17.34 1.56 26.78
CA GLY A 100 -17.21 0.97 28.11
C GLY A 100 -17.28 2.02 29.22
N PRO A 101 -17.30 1.59 30.51
CA PRO A 101 -17.49 2.49 31.64
C PRO A 101 -16.41 3.59 31.78
N MET A 102 -15.25 3.38 31.17
CA MET A 102 -14.07 4.27 31.26
C MET A 102 -13.93 5.18 30.04
N TYR A 103 -14.68 4.95 28.96
CA TYR A 103 -14.61 5.76 27.76
C TYR A 103 -15.62 6.91 27.85
N GLY A 104 -15.10 8.12 28.06
CA GLY A 104 -15.92 9.33 28.24
C GLY A 104 -16.69 9.76 26.99
N GLY A 105 -16.23 9.32 25.80
CA GLY A 105 -16.77 9.69 24.50
C GLY A 105 -15.66 10.18 23.56
N TYR A 106 -16.06 10.56 22.36
CA TYR A 106 -15.19 11.04 21.30
C TYR A 106 -14.62 12.43 21.62
N THR A 107 -13.31 12.57 21.47
CA THR A 107 -12.55 13.78 21.83
C THR A 107 -11.35 13.99 20.90
N PHE A 108 -10.57 15.06 21.14
CA PHE A 108 -9.38 15.45 20.40
C PHE A 108 -8.40 14.29 20.13
N ARG A 109 -8.17 13.38 21.08
CA ARG A 109 -7.23 12.25 20.89
C ARG A 109 -7.69 11.22 19.85
N ASP A 110 -8.98 11.22 19.51
CA ASP A 110 -9.61 10.30 18.54
C ASP A 110 -9.84 10.97 17.17
N SER A 111 -9.41 12.23 17.02
CA SER A 111 -9.68 13.05 15.83
C SER A 111 -8.91 12.66 14.57
N ASN A 112 -7.90 11.81 14.70
CA ASN A 112 -7.03 11.39 13.59
C ASN A 112 -7.47 10.08 12.92
N TRP A 113 -8.78 9.92 12.77
CA TRP A 113 -9.46 8.70 12.32
C TRP A 113 -9.27 8.39 10.83
N PHE A 114 -9.23 9.41 9.99
CA PHE A 114 -9.24 9.26 8.53
C PHE A 114 -7.83 8.95 8.01
N ALA A 115 -7.72 8.02 7.06
CA ALA A 115 -6.44 7.70 6.42
C ALA A 115 -5.95 8.84 5.52
N ASP A 116 -6.85 9.63 4.94
CA ASP A 116 -6.48 10.91 4.35
C ASP A 116 -6.23 11.94 5.45
N PHE A 117 -4.99 12.42 5.55
CA PHE A 117 -4.63 13.36 6.59
C PHE A 117 -5.32 14.72 6.45
N GLU A 118 -5.79 15.12 5.26
CA GLU A 118 -6.53 16.38 5.10
C GLU A 118 -7.87 16.34 5.85
N ASP A 119 -8.57 15.20 5.77
CA ASP A 119 -9.82 14.96 6.52
C ASP A 119 -9.55 14.89 8.02
N SER A 120 -8.47 14.19 8.43
CA SER A 120 -8.05 14.14 9.83
C SER A 120 -7.63 15.52 10.35
N ALA A 121 -6.93 16.33 9.57
CA ALA A 121 -6.54 17.69 9.95
C ALA A 121 -7.76 18.58 10.20
N ALA A 122 -8.80 18.47 9.36
CA ALA A 122 -10.05 19.19 9.55
C ALA A 122 -10.75 18.78 10.86
N GLU A 123 -10.80 17.48 11.17
CA GLU A 123 -11.40 16.98 12.41
C GLU A 123 -10.55 17.36 13.65
N ILE A 124 -9.23 17.29 13.57
CA ILE A 124 -8.30 17.75 14.62
C ILE A 124 -8.56 19.23 14.95
N ILE A 125 -8.63 20.10 13.93
CA ILE A 125 -8.86 21.53 14.13
C ILE A 125 -10.25 21.76 14.75
N LYS A 126 -11.28 21.09 14.23
CA LYS A 126 -12.63 21.17 14.78
C LYS A 126 -12.65 20.78 16.27
N MET A 127 -12.03 19.67 16.65
CA MET A 127 -11.96 19.24 18.04
C MET A 127 -11.15 20.22 18.90
N TYR A 128 -10.03 20.75 18.40
CA TYR A 128 -9.24 21.76 19.08
C TYR A 128 -10.04 23.05 19.39
N THR A 129 -10.87 23.49 18.44
CA THR A 129 -11.66 24.72 18.58
C THR A 129 -12.80 24.61 19.59
N LEU A 130 -13.16 23.41 20.07
CA LEU A 130 -14.19 23.26 21.10
C LEU A 130 -13.78 23.95 22.41
N THR A 131 -12.49 23.91 22.76
CA THR A 131 -11.93 24.56 23.95
C THR A 131 -11.15 25.83 23.62
N ASN A 132 -10.80 26.02 22.33
CA ASN A 132 -10.05 27.18 21.82
C ASN A 132 -10.79 27.87 20.65
N PRO A 133 -11.95 28.50 20.88
CA PRO A 133 -12.84 28.96 19.79
C PRO A 133 -12.26 30.07 18.90
N ASP A 134 -11.29 30.84 19.41
CA ASP A 134 -10.66 31.95 18.68
C ASP A 134 -9.36 31.52 17.96
N ALA A 135 -8.92 30.27 18.11
CA ALA A 135 -7.67 29.81 17.55
C ALA A 135 -7.72 29.68 16.02
N GLN A 136 -6.66 30.14 15.35
CA GLN A 136 -6.46 29.98 13.91
C GLN A 136 -5.23 29.13 13.65
N ILE A 137 -5.46 27.87 13.31
CA ILE A 137 -4.38 26.91 13.06
C ILE A 137 -3.84 27.12 11.64
N SER A 138 -2.57 27.47 11.54
CA SER A 138 -1.83 27.71 10.30
C SER A 138 -1.25 26.43 9.72
N GLY A 139 -1.07 25.40 10.55
CA GLY A 139 -0.65 24.07 10.13
C GLY A 139 -0.59 23.07 11.28
N ILE A 140 -0.37 21.81 10.93
CA ILE A 140 -0.23 20.69 11.84
C ILE A 140 1.04 19.93 11.48
N LEU A 141 1.85 19.63 12.48
CA LEU A 141 2.98 18.71 12.41
C LEU A 141 2.62 17.50 13.26
N THR A 142 2.63 16.30 12.70
CA THR A 142 2.63 15.07 13.51
C THR A 142 4.04 14.51 13.57
N VAL A 143 4.39 13.94 14.71
CA VAL A 143 5.57 13.10 14.89
C VAL A 143 5.17 11.90 15.70
N ASP A 144 5.62 10.72 15.29
CA ASP A 144 5.38 9.50 16.03
C ASP A 144 6.53 9.12 16.98
N PHE A 145 6.42 7.96 17.62
CA PHE A 145 7.44 7.51 18.56
C PHE A 145 8.73 7.08 17.85
N SER A 146 8.65 6.53 16.64
CA SER A 146 9.83 6.20 15.81
C SER A 146 10.66 7.45 15.51
N THR A 147 10.01 8.58 15.20
CA THR A 147 10.69 9.87 15.02
C THR A 147 11.44 10.30 16.29
N LEU A 148 10.84 10.07 17.46
CA LEU A 148 11.48 10.39 18.75
C LEU A 148 12.68 9.47 19.02
N GLU A 149 12.56 8.16 18.75
CA GLU A 149 13.65 7.18 18.85
C GLU A 149 14.84 7.57 17.95
N ASP A 150 14.56 8.02 16.73
CA ASP A 150 15.56 8.51 15.77
C ASP A 150 16.27 9.78 16.27
N LEU A 151 15.50 10.77 16.76
CA LEU A 151 16.07 12.00 17.33
C LEU A 151 16.93 11.72 18.57
N VAL A 152 16.49 10.82 19.45
CA VAL A 152 17.31 10.37 20.58
C VAL A 152 18.57 9.67 20.08
N GLY A 153 18.47 8.77 19.10
CA GLY A 153 19.63 8.09 18.51
C GLY A 153 20.65 9.03 17.88
N LEU A 154 20.22 10.16 17.32
CA LEU A 154 21.13 11.18 16.78
C LEU A 154 21.95 11.89 17.87
N TYR A 155 21.35 12.06 19.05
CA TYR A 155 21.84 12.93 20.12
C TYR A 155 22.20 12.19 21.41
N GLU A 156 22.12 10.87 21.42
CA GLU A 156 22.28 10.05 22.62
C GLU A 156 23.66 10.22 23.28
N PRO A 157 23.72 10.10 24.62
CA PRO A 157 22.59 9.95 25.53
C PRO A 157 21.81 11.26 25.75
N VAL A 158 20.50 11.18 25.93
CA VAL A 158 19.61 12.30 26.28
C VAL A 158 19.18 12.14 27.73
N ALA A 159 19.51 13.10 28.58
CA ALA A 159 19.15 13.06 30.00
C ALA A 159 17.66 13.41 30.19
N ALA A 160 16.98 12.69 31.09
CA ALA A 160 15.64 13.05 31.57
C ALA A 160 15.49 12.61 33.03
N GLY A 161 15.39 13.55 33.96
CA GLY A 161 15.52 13.26 35.39
C GLY A 161 16.81 12.51 35.74
N GLU A 162 16.69 11.26 36.20
CA GLU A 162 17.79 10.37 36.54
C GLU A 162 18.18 9.38 35.43
N PHE A 163 17.45 9.41 34.32
CA PHE A 163 17.64 8.50 33.18
C PHE A 163 18.60 9.09 32.14
N GLU A 164 19.44 8.22 31.58
CA GLU A 164 20.17 8.48 30.34
C GLU A 164 19.52 7.65 29.23
N LEU A 165 18.82 8.34 28.34
CA LEU A 165 18.03 7.72 27.28
C LEU A 165 18.85 7.63 25.99
N THR A 166 18.73 6.48 25.36
CA THR A 166 19.30 6.06 24.08
C THR A 166 18.16 5.55 23.22
N LYS A 167 18.39 5.39 21.91
CA LYS A 167 17.37 4.81 21.04
C LYS A 167 16.83 3.46 21.56
N ASN A 168 17.72 2.65 22.15
CA ASN A 168 17.40 1.27 22.56
C ASN A 168 16.63 1.15 23.88
N ASN A 169 16.80 2.08 24.83
CA ASN A 169 16.13 2.02 26.14
C ASN A 169 14.99 3.02 26.30
N LEU A 170 14.78 3.92 25.32
CA LEU A 170 13.78 4.98 25.38
C LEU A 170 12.38 4.43 25.65
N PHE A 171 11.92 3.49 24.82
CA PHE A 171 10.59 2.90 24.94
C PHE A 171 10.40 2.22 26.30
N GLU A 172 11.26 1.26 26.64
CA GLU A 172 11.14 0.51 27.90
C GLU A 172 11.15 1.44 29.12
N THR A 173 11.99 2.47 29.12
CA THR A 173 12.07 3.43 30.24
C THR A 173 10.80 4.27 30.34
N LEU A 174 10.33 4.84 29.23
CA LEU A 174 9.11 5.66 29.25
C LEU A 174 7.88 4.84 29.62
N GLU A 175 7.80 3.59 29.18
CA GLU A 175 6.69 2.70 29.50
C GLU A 175 6.71 2.21 30.96
N ALA A 176 7.87 1.89 31.51
CA ALA A 176 8.01 1.56 32.92
C ALA A 176 7.50 2.70 33.81
N GLU A 177 7.87 3.93 33.48
CA GLU A 177 7.46 5.13 34.23
C GLU A 177 5.95 5.42 34.11
N VAL A 178 5.31 5.01 33.02
CA VAL A 178 3.84 5.08 32.85
C VAL A 178 3.12 3.94 33.56
N SER A 179 3.74 2.75 33.62
CA SER A 179 3.14 1.55 34.22
C SER A 179 3.27 1.49 35.75
N ASP A 180 4.28 2.12 36.33
CA ASP A 180 4.55 2.09 37.78
C ASP A 180 3.61 2.98 38.63
N ILE A 181 2.66 3.67 38.00
CA ILE A 181 1.67 4.53 38.68
C ILE A 181 0.27 3.92 38.70
N ASN A 182 -0.47 4.18 39.79
CA ASN A 182 -1.88 3.83 39.87
C ASN A 182 -2.71 4.74 38.93
N ARG A 183 -3.02 4.24 37.74
CA ARG A 183 -3.83 4.91 36.70
C ARG A 183 -5.26 5.29 37.14
N HIS A 184 -5.70 4.85 38.33
CA HIS A 184 -7.00 5.18 38.92
C HIS A 184 -6.93 6.21 40.05
N SER A 185 -5.78 6.88 40.23
CA SER A 185 -5.60 7.95 41.22
C SER A 185 -5.31 9.27 40.52
N GLU A 186 -6.23 10.23 40.65
CA GLU A 186 -6.04 11.62 40.18
C GLU A 186 -4.79 12.27 40.81
N GLU A 187 -4.45 11.91 42.04
CA GLU A 187 -3.23 12.37 42.73
C GLU A 187 -1.95 11.78 42.11
N ALA A 188 -1.95 10.48 41.76
CA ALA A 188 -0.80 9.85 41.09
C ALA A 188 -0.63 10.34 39.64
N LEU A 189 -1.74 10.61 38.94
CA LEU A 189 -1.72 11.17 37.59
C LEU A 189 -1.21 12.62 37.59
N SER A 190 -1.63 13.44 38.55
CA SER A 190 -1.23 14.86 38.67
C SER A 190 0.19 15.07 39.21
N THR A 191 0.77 14.08 39.90
CA THR A 191 2.15 14.14 40.43
C THR A 191 3.19 13.42 39.55
N ARG A 192 2.76 12.89 38.40
CA ARG A 192 3.63 12.23 37.42
C ARG A 192 4.78 13.15 37.01
N LYS A 193 6.02 12.67 37.14
CA LYS A 193 7.18 13.35 36.53
C LYS A 193 7.02 13.25 35.02
N ASP A 194 6.91 14.40 34.37
CA ASP A 194 6.84 14.46 32.91
C ASP A 194 8.24 14.29 32.31
N ILE A 195 8.68 13.03 32.25
CA ILE A 195 9.97 12.65 31.64
C ILE A 195 9.97 13.03 30.17
N MET A 196 8.82 12.96 29.48
CA MET A 196 8.70 13.31 28.07
C MET A 196 9.07 14.77 27.81
N LYS A 197 8.62 15.69 28.66
CA LYS A 197 9.01 17.10 28.59
C LYS A 197 10.53 17.29 28.71
N ASP A 198 11.17 16.61 29.66
CA ASP A 198 12.63 16.68 29.82
C ASP A 198 13.36 16.17 28.57
N VAL A 199 12.87 15.08 27.96
CA VAL A 199 13.42 14.55 26.69
C VAL A 199 13.34 15.59 25.59
N ILE A 200 12.15 16.15 25.35
CA ILE A 200 11.93 17.12 24.27
C ILE A 200 12.76 18.38 24.49
N GLU A 201 12.78 18.93 25.71
CA GLU A 201 13.59 20.10 26.03
C GLU A 201 15.09 19.87 25.79
N ASN A 202 15.60 18.69 26.19
CA ASN A 202 17.02 18.37 25.99
C ASN A 202 17.35 18.07 24.52
N LEU A 203 16.44 17.47 23.76
CA LEU A 203 16.59 17.33 22.31
C LEU A 203 16.64 18.69 21.61
N ILE A 204 15.73 19.62 21.95
CA ILE A 204 15.75 20.99 21.40
C ILE A 204 17.06 21.69 21.73
N LYS A 205 17.52 21.63 23.00
CA LYS A 205 18.81 22.20 23.41
C LYS A 205 19.95 21.58 22.59
N LYS A 206 19.97 20.27 22.42
CA LYS A 206 21.02 19.59 21.65
C LYS A 206 20.99 19.98 20.17
N ALA A 207 19.80 20.05 19.55
CA ALA A 207 19.64 20.54 18.18
C ALA A 207 20.23 21.96 18.02
N ILE A 208 19.92 22.88 18.95
CA ILE A 208 20.43 24.26 18.89
C ILE A 208 21.94 24.34 19.13
N PHE A 209 22.46 23.60 20.11
CA PHE A 209 23.85 23.75 20.57
C PHE A 209 24.87 22.84 19.87
N HIS A 210 24.43 21.93 18.98
CA HIS A 210 25.31 21.06 18.19
C HIS A 210 25.24 21.37 16.68
N PRO A 211 25.78 22.52 16.22
CA PRO A 211 25.64 22.96 14.83
C PRO A 211 26.28 22.00 13.80
N PHE A 212 27.20 21.13 14.22
CA PHE A 212 27.82 20.12 13.35
C PHE A 212 26.89 18.94 13.02
N LYS A 213 25.77 18.80 13.74
CA LYS A 213 24.75 17.76 13.53
C LYS A 213 23.53 18.25 12.73
N GLN A 214 23.58 19.48 12.22
CA GLN A 214 22.44 20.08 11.52
C GLN A 214 22.11 19.33 10.21
N ASN A 215 23.10 18.91 9.44
CA ASN A 215 22.87 18.12 8.23
C ASN A 215 22.20 16.79 8.58
N ASP A 216 22.81 16.03 9.51
CA ASP A 216 22.26 14.76 10.01
C ASP A 216 20.82 14.92 10.52
N LEU A 217 20.51 16.04 11.20
CA LEU A 217 19.17 16.35 11.68
C LEU A 217 18.18 16.59 10.53
N PHE A 218 18.52 17.43 9.54
CA PHE A 218 17.61 17.70 8.43
C PHE A 218 17.43 16.48 7.52
N ASP A 219 18.47 15.68 7.32
CA ASP A 219 18.39 14.43 6.58
C ASP A 219 17.47 13.44 7.32
N LEU A 220 17.62 13.29 8.64
CA LEU A 220 16.77 12.46 9.48
C LEU A 220 15.30 12.91 9.46
N LEU A 221 15.04 14.21 9.58
CA LEU A 221 13.68 14.76 9.52
C LEU A 221 13.07 14.56 8.12
N ALA A 222 13.83 14.83 7.06
CA ALA A 222 13.37 14.60 5.69
C ALA A 222 13.02 13.13 5.44
N GLU A 223 13.81 12.21 6.00
CA GLU A 223 13.54 10.78 5.91
C GLU A 223 12.26 10.41 6.68
N ASN A 224 12.11 10.88 7.92
CA ASN A 224 10.89 10.64 8.72
C ASN A 224 9.61 11.19 8.07
N PHE A 225 9.69 12.32 7.35
CA PHE A 225 8.57 12.78 6.53
C PHE A 225 8.33 11.90 5.29
N ALA A 226 9.40 11.47 4.63
CA ALA A 226 9.29 10.62 3.44
C ALA A 226 8.72 9.23 3.76
N THR A 227 9.03 8.68 4.94
CA THR A 227 8.54 7.38 5.43
C THR A 227 7.26 7.50 6.27
N LYS A 228 6.68 8.71 6.37
CA LYS A 228 5.42 8.98 7.10
C LYS A 228 5.45 8.65 8.60
N HIS A 229 6.61 8.79 9.23
CA HIS A 229 6.73 8.88 10.70
C HIS A 229 6.48 10.31 11.21
N ALA A 230 6.59 11.29 10.31
CA ALA A 230 6.14 12.65 10.52
C ALA A 230 5.26 13.10 9.35
N ILE A 231 4.29 13.98 9.62
CA ILE A 231 3.35 14.49 8.61
C ILE A 231 3.22 16.01 8.77
N LEU A 232 3.06 16.72 7.65
CA LEU A 232 2.79 18.14 7.61
C LEU A 232 1.47 18.43 6.89
N TRP A 233 0.68 19.31 7.48
CA TRP A 233 -0.45 19.95 6.82
C TRP A 233 -0.41 21.46 7.05
N PHE A 234 -0.82 22.24 6.05
CA PHE A 234 -0.87 23.69 6.10
C PHE A 234 -2.22 24.23 5.62
N ALA A 235 -2.71 25.26 6.32
CA ALA A 235 -3.89 26.01 5.86
C ALA A 235 -3.59 26.86 4.60
N ASP A 236 -2.32 27.25 4.40
CA ASP A 236 -1.88 27.92 3.18
C ASP A 236 -1.78 26.92 2.03
N LEU A 237 -2.62 27.11 1.00
CA LEU A 237 -2.70 26.21 -0.15
C LEU A 237 -1.40 26.10 -0.95
N SER A 238 -0.54 27.13 -0.94
CA SER A 238 0.75 27.06 -1.62
C SER A 238 1.76 26.22 -0.85
N LEU A 239 1.72 26.24 0.47
CA LEU A 239 2.53 25.37 1.32
C LEU A 239 2.00 23.94 1.29
N GLU A 240 0.68 23.76 1.37
CA GLU A 240 0.05 22.45 1.33
C GLU A 240 0.38 21.70 0.03
N LYS A 241 0.30 22.41 -1.10
CA LYS A 241 0.72 21.83 -2.39
C LYS A 241 2.18 21.38 -2.40
N LYS A 242 3.09 22.08 -1.70
CA LYS A 242 4.50 21.69 -1.63
C LYS A 242 4.68 20.41 -0.81
N VAL A 243 4.03 20.29 0.35
CA VAL A 243 4.13 19.08 1.18
C VAL A 243 3.46 17.88 0.51
N LYS A 244 2.31 18.08 -0.16
CA LYS A 244 1.68 17.06 -1.01
C LYS A 244 2.63 16.55 -2.10
N ASN A 245 3.27 17.45 -2.84
CA ASN A 245 4.22 17.07 -3.89
C ASN A 245 5.49 16.38 -3.36
N LEU A 246 5.85 16.60 -2.10
CA LEU A 246 6.98 15.93 -1.45
C LEU A 246 6.56 14.58 -0.82
N GLY A 247 5.27 14.24 -0.79
CA GLY A 247 4.74 13.07 -0.10
C GLY A 247 4.66 13.23 1.43
N TRP A 248 4.84 14.44 1.95
CA TRP A 248 4.95 14.72 3.40
C TRP A 248 3.61 14.99 4.07
N SER A 249 2.51 15.04 3.30
CA SER A 249 1.18 15.34 3.81
C SER A 249 0.36 14.10 4.17
N ALA A 250 0.78 12.90 3.77
CA ALA A 250 0.01 11.66 3.93
C ALA A 250 -1.46 11.76 3.48
N THR A 251 -1.72 12.55 2.44
CA THR A 251 -3.04 12.65 1.80
C THR A 251 -3.18 11.56 0.74
N MET A 252 -4.41 11.05 0.54
CA MET A 252 -4.63 10.06 -0.51
C MET A 252 -4.43 10.70 -1.89
N PRO A 253 -3.81 10.01 -2.86
CA PRO A 253 -3.61 10.59 -4.18
C PRO A 253 -4.92 10.63 -4.97
N GLU A 254 -5.10 11.71 -5.73
CA GLU A 254 -6.08 11.71 -6.82
C GLU A 254 -5.51 10.89 -7.99
N THR A 255 -6.02 9.69 -8.18
CA THR A 255 -5.56 8.78 -9.26
C THR A 255 -6.71 8.28 -10.12
N THR A 256 -6.42 8.05 -11.40
CA THR A 256 -7.31 7.38 -12.35
C THR A 256 -6.97 5.90 -12.54
N GLY A 257 -5.84 5.45 -11.99
CA GLY A 257 -5.42 4.05 -11.98
C GLY A 257 -5.93 3.30 -10.76
N ASP A 258 -5.37 2.13 -10.51
CA ASP A 258 -5.65 1.36 -9.30
C ASP A 258 -4.97 1.99 -8.09
N LEU A 259 -5.53 1.72 -6.91
CA LEU A 259 -5.13 2.23 -5.62
C LEU A 259 -5.27 1.10 -4.60
N LEU A 260 -4.21 0.86 -3.83
CA LEU A 260 -4.27 0.00 -2.66
C LEU A 260 -3.61 0.71 -1.47
N ALA A 261 -4.40 0.97 -0.43
CA ALA A 261 -3.89 1.37 0.87
C ALA A 261 -4.48 0.46 1.94
N VAL A 262 -3.65 -0.08 2.83
CA VAL A 262 -4.12 -0.82 4.01
C VAL A 262 -3.88 0.05 5.22
N SER A 263 -4.91 0.26 6.05
CA SER A 263 -4.83 1.13 7.21
C SER A 263 -5.52 0.50 8.42
N GLU A 264 -4.77 0.39 9.50
CA GLU A 264 -5.24 -0.09 10.78
C GLU A 264 -5.49 1.04 11.78
N SER A 265 -6.46 0.83 12.66
CA SER A 265 -6.66 1.63 13.86
C SER A 265 -6.85 0.72 15.06
N ASN A 266 -5.80 0.59 15.87
CA ASN A 266 -5.81 -0.12 17.14
C ASN A 266 -6.67 0.65 18.16
N LEU A 267 -7.85 0.11 18.47
CA LEU A 267 -8.82 0.67 19.41
C LEU A 267 -8.80 -0.10 20.74
N GLY A 268 -7.73 -0.85 21.03
CA GLY A 268 -7.58 -1.69 22.21
C GLY A 268 -6.88 -1.02 23.40
N GLY A 269 -6.22 0.12 23.21
CA GLY A 269 -5.51 0.85 24.27
C GLY A 269 -4.17 0.24 24.70
N MET A 270 -3.71 -0.79 23.99
CA MET A 270 -2.45 -1.50 24.23
C MET A 270 -1.46 -1.25 23.09
N LYS A 271 -0.17 -1.37 23.40
CA LYS A 271 0.95 -1.03 22.49
C LYS A 271 1.36 -2.18 21.58
N ASN A 272 0.36 -2.87 21.05
CA ASN A 272 0.52 -4.13 20.32
C ASN A 272 1.24 -3.95 18.99
N ASP A 273 1.10 -2.79 18.35
CA ASP A 273 1.61 -2.56 17.00
C ASP A 273 3.13 -2.61 16.90
N ARG A 274 3.84 -2.45 18.03
CA ARG A 274 5.30 -2.70 18.13
C ARG A 274 5.69 -4.15 17.85
N TYR A 275 4.76 -5.08 18.03
CA TYR A 275 4.97 -6.52 17.93
C TYR A 275 4.08 -7.17 16.87
N MET A 276 3.61 -6.39 15.90
CA MET A 276 2.79 -6.88 14.79
C MET A 276 3.58 -6.88 13.49
N ALA A 277 3.47 -7.95 12.72
CA ALA A 277 3.89 -7.98 11.32
C ALA A 277 2.67 -8.06 10.41
N ARG A 278 2.73 -7.36 9.27
CA ARG A 278 1.71 -7.38 8.23
C ARG A 278 2.30 -7.90 6.93
N ASN A 279 1.56 -8.81 6.30
CA ASN A 279 1.86 -9.31 4.95
C ASN A 279 0.64 -9.10 4.06
N ILE A 280 0.82 -8.32 3.00
CA ILE A 280 -0.24 -7.95 2.06
C ILE A 280 0.04 -8.65 0.74
N LYS A 281 -0.89 -9.49 0.29
CA LYS A 281 -0.82 -10.13 -1.01
C LYS A 281 -1.96 -9.64 -1.88
N TYR A 282 -1.64 -9.10 -3.04
CA TYR A 282 -2.59 -8.53 -3.98
C TYR A 282 -2.47 -9.18 -5.35
N GLU A 283 -3.44 -10.02 -5.69
CA GLU A 283 -3.54 -10.67 -6.99
C GLU A 283 -4.54 -9.92 -7.88
N VAL A 284 -4.11 -9.58 -9.10
CA VAL A 284 -4.86 -8.83 -10.09
C VAL A 284 -4.93 -9.66 -11.37
N ASP A 285 -6.14 -9.99 -11.81
CA ASP A 285 -6.40 -10.72 -13.05
C ASP A 285 -7.15 -9.79 -14.02
N ILE A 286 -6.42 -9.29 -15.03
CA ILE A 286 -6.91 -8.35 -16.04
C ILE A 286 -7.51 -9.15 -17.20
N GLN A 287 -8.84 -9.05 -17.34
CA GLN A 287 -9.62 -9.74 -18.36
C GLN A 287 -10.12 -8.74 -19.43
N ASP A 288 -10.82 -9.24 -20.45
CA ASP A 288 -11.33 -8.41 -21.55
C ASP A 288 -12.30 -7.29 -21.11
N ASP A 289 -13.14 -7.52 -20.10
CA ASP A 289 -14.23 -6.63 -19.69
C ASP A 289 -14.13 -6.09 -18.25
N GLU A 290 -13.38 -6.75 -17.38
CA GLU A 290 -13.13 -6.32 -16.01
C GLU A 290 -11.75 -6.73 -15.50
N ILE A 291 -11.39 -6.23 -14.32
CA ILE A 291 -10.19 -6.64 -13.59
C ILE A 291 -10.66 -7.29 -12.30
N LEU A 292 -10.34 -8.57 -12.08
CA LEU A 292 -10.66 -9.29 -10.86
C LEU A 292 -9.50 -9.22 -9.88
N CYS A 293 -9.78 -8.78 -8.66
CA CYS A 293 -8.77 -8.57 -7.64
C CYS A 293 -9.02 -9.46 -6.43
N THR A 294 -7.96 -10.04 -5.88
CA THR A 294 -7.96 -10.76 -4.60
C THR A 294 -6.90 -10.16 -3.70
N LEU A 295 -7.34 -9.55 -2.59
CA LEU A 295 -6.49 -8.95 -1.58
C LEU A 295 -6.52 -9.82 -0.32
N GLU A 296 -5.37 -10.32 0.11
CA GLU A 296 -5.18 -11.03 1.36
C GLU A 296 -4.27 -10.20 2.28
N ILE A 297 -4.73 -9.95 3.51
CA ILE A 297 -3.98 -9.22 4.52
C ILE A 297 -3.83 -10.11 5.73
N THR A 298 -2.59 -10.53 5.98
CA THR A 298 -2.23 -11.36 7.12
C THR A 298 -1.58 -10.51 8.19
N MET A 299 -2.08 -10.65 9.42
CA MET A 299 -1.56 -9.98 10.61
C MET A 299 -1.07 -11.03 11.61
N ASP A 300 0.21 -10.95 11.96
CA ASP A 300 0.87 -11.82 12.93
C ASP A 300 1.20 -11.03 14.20
N HIS A 301 0.65 -11.45 15.34
CA HIS A 301 0.91 -10.83 16.64
C HIS A 301 2.01 -11.59 17.37
N PHE A 302 3.15 -10.98 17.64
CA PHE A 302 4.26 -11.60 18.38
C PHE A 302 4.37 -11.14 19.84
N GLY A 303 3.55 -10.16 20.22
CA GLY A 303 3.45 -9.69 21.60
C GLY A 303 2.82 -10.72 22.55
N GLY A 304 3.04 -10.54 23.86
CA GLY A 304 2.56 -11.43 24.91
C GLY A 304 2.61 -10.83 26.32
N VAL A 305 2.03 -11.54 27.28
CA VAL A 305 1.77 -11.10 28.69
C VAL A 305 2.95 -10.45 29.45
N ASN A 306 4.21 -10.72 29.11
CA ASN A 306 5.40 -10.19 29.82
C ASN A 306 6.09 -9.03 29.07
N ILE A 307 5.47 -8.50 28.03
CA ILE A 307 6.01 -7.42 27.21
C ILE A 307 5.31 -6.12 27.60
N PRO A 308 6.03 -4.99 27.80
CA PRO A 308 5.43 -3.74 28.25
C PRO A 308 4.22 -3.34 27.41
N LEU A 309 3.04 -3.37 28.06
CA LEU A 309 1.73 -3.00 27.51
C LEU A 309 1.34 -3.74 26.21
N SER A 310 1.76 -5.00 26.06
CA SER A 310 1.22 -5.91 25.05
C SER A 310 0.07 -6.76 25.62
N GLY A 311 -0.95 -7.03 24.80
CA GLY A 311 -2.08 -7.91 25.13
C GLY A 311 -2.99 -8.13 23.91
N ASP A 312 -4.20 -8.66 24.12
CA ASP A 312 -5.16 -8.84 23.02
C ASP A 312 -5.33 -7.58 22.17
N TYR A 313 -5.12 -7.72 20.85
CA TYR A 313 -5.36 -6.65 19.89
C TYR A 313 -6.85 -6.54 19.57
N LYS A 314 -7.32 -5.29 19.54
CA LYS A 314 -8.65 -4.94 19.06
C LYS A 314 -8.53 -3.71 18.19
N GLY A 315 -8.93 -3.81 16.94
CA GLY A 315 -8.79 -2.71 16.00
C GLY A 315 -9.77 -2.80 14.87
N TYR A 316 -9.67 -1.82 13.98
CA TYR A 316 -10.41 -1.77 12.73
C TYR A 316 -9.41 -1.66 11.59
N LEU A 317 -9.42 -2.66 10.71
CA LEU A 317 -8.59 -2.68 9.51
C LEU A 317 -9.45 -2.21 8.34
N ARG A 318 -8.88 -1.36 7.48
CA ARG A 318 -9.50 -0.89 6.24
C ARG A 318 -8.55 -1.07 5.06
N ALA A 319 -9.03 -1.72 4.01
CA ALA A 319 -8.43 -1.70 2.69
C ALA A 319 -9.11 -0.64 1.82
N TYR A 320 -8.38 0.39 1.42
CA TYR A 320 -8.83 1.43 0.51
C TYR A 320 -8.51 1.07 -0.93
N VAL A 321 -9.53 1.15 -1.78
CA VAL A 321 -9.52 0.77 -3.19
C VAL A 321 -10.27 1.83 -4.02
N PRO A 322 -10.17 1.85 -5.36
CA PRO A 322 -10.93 2.78 -6.18
C PRO A 322 -12.43 2.76 -5.88
N ALA A 323 -13.09 3.92 -5.95
CA ALA A 323 -14.54 4.02 -5.68
C ALA A 323 -15.40 3.25 -6.69
N THR A 324 -14.82 2.86 -7.83
CA THR A 324 -15.43 2.02 -8.85
C THR A 324 -15.38 0.53 -8.52
N ALA A 325 -14.67 0.12 -7.47
CA ALA A 325 -14.58 -1.28 -7.07
C ALA A 325 -15.94 -1.83 -6.65
N THR A 326 -16.21 -3.08 -7.01
CA THR A 326 -17.41 -3.81 -6.57
C THR A 326 -16.98 -5.02 -5.76
N LEU A 327 -17.28 -5.02 -4.45
CA LEU A 327 -16.99 -6.15 -3.58
C LEU A 327 -17.79 -7.39 -4.01
N ILE A 328 -17.09 -8.48 -4.32
CA ILE A 328 -17.67 -9.77 -4.72
C ILE A 328 -17.87 -10.66 -3.49
N SER A 329 -16.83 -10.77 -2.65
CA SER A 329 -16.88 -11.56 -1.42
C SER A 329 -15.79 -11.13 -0.43
N SER A 330 -16.02 -11.38 0.86
CA SER A 330 -15.06 -11.16 1.93
C SER A 330 -15.00 -12.36 2.88
N SER A 331 -13.90 -12.52 3.62
CA SER A 331 -13.73 -13.56 4.64
C SER A 331 -14.64 -13.37 5.86
N THR A 332 -15.08 -12.14 6.10
CA THR A 332 -15.80 -11.68 7.29
C THR A 332 -16.92 -10.70 6.91
N GLU A 333 -17.72 -10.27 7.88
CA GLU A 333 -18.74 -9.24 7.66
C GLU A 333 -18.09 -7.86 7.50
N THR A 334 -17.91 -7.45 6.24
CA THR A 334 -17.19 -6.24 5.85
C THR A 334 -18.12 -5.04 5.71
N LYS A 335 -17.66 -3.89 6.21
CA LYS A 335 -18.30 -2.60 6.00
C LYS A 335 -17.67 -1.86 4.83
N THR A 336 -18.50 -1.34 3.93
CA THR A 336 -18.05 -0.47 2.83
C THR A 336 -18.37 0.99 3.11
N GLU A 337 -17.38 1.87 2.94
CA GLU A 337 -17.51 3.32 3.11
C GLU A 337 -16.91 4.06 1.91
N ASN A 338 -17.60 5.09 1.41
CA ASN A 338 -17.18 5.83 0.22
C ASN A 338 -16.65 7.22 0.60
N TYR A 339 -15.54 7.61 -0.02
CA TYR A 339 -14.79 8.85 0.24
C TYR A 339 -14.62 9.69 -1.04
N GLY A 340 -15.54 9.55 -2.00
CA GLY A 340 -15.49 10.23 -3.30
C GLY A 340 -14.78 9.42 -4.37
N THR A 341 -13.46 9.54 -4.48
CA THR A 341 -12.65 8.88 -5.52
C THR A 341 -12.20 7.47 -5.14
N TYR A 342 -12.20 7.16 -3.85
CA TYR A 342 -11.90 5.84 -3.31
C TYR A 342 -12.99 5.40 -2.32
N GLN A 343 -12.96 4.12 -1.96
CA GLN A 343 -13.81 3.52 -0.92
C GLN A 343 -12.96 2.59 -0.06
N SER A 344 -13.45 2.23 1.13
CA SER A 344 -12.80 1.24 1.98
C SER A 344 -13.67 -0.01 2.19
N PHE A 345 -13.02 -1.16 2.24
CA PHE A 345 -13.54 -2.39 2.83
C PHE A 345 -12.95 -2.52 4.23
N GLY A 346 -13.79 -2.53 5.28
CA GLY A 346 -13.34 -2.49 6.66
C GLY A 346 -13.93 -3.56 7.56
N ASP A 347 -13.11 -4.10 8.44
CA ASP A 347 -13.44 -5.20 9.34
C ASP A 347 -12.88 -4.97 10.74
N ILE A 348 -13.64 -5.36 11.75
CA ILE A 348 -13.16 -5.43 13.13
C ILE A 348 -12.20 -6.61 13.25
N VAL A 349 -10.99 -6.34 13.73
CA VAL A 349 -9.98 -7.35 14.02
C VAL A 349 -9.86 -7.52 15.53
N LYS A 350 -9.98 -8.76 16.00
CA LYS A 350 -9.71 -9.16 17.39
C LYS A 350 -8.72 -10.30 17.33
N LEU A 351 -7.55 -10.12 17.93
CA LEU A 351 -6.44 -11.07 17.84
C LEU A 351 -5.84 -11.28 19.23
N GLU A 352 -5.78 -12.53 19.67
CA GLU A 352 -5.12 -12.89 20.93
C GLU A 352 -3.60 -12.77 20.80
N ASP A 353 -2.90 -12.69 21.93
CA ASP A 353 -1.45 -12.77 21.97
C ASP A 353 -0.92 -13.98 21.19
N THR A 354 0.17 -13.81 20.44
CA THR A 354 0.82 -14.86 19.64
C THR A 354 -0.01 -15.45 18.49
N ALA A 355 -1.22 -14.91 18.23
CA ALA A 355 -2.11 -15.40 17.19
C ALA A 355 -1.87 -14.73 15.83
N GLN A 356 -2.42 -15.35 14.80
CA GLN A 356 -2.43 -14.86 13.43
C GLN A 356 -3.87 -14.78 12.91
N THR A 357 -4.16 -13.81 12.07
CA THR A 357 -5.42 -13.73 11.32
C THR A 357 -5.17 -13.29 9.88
N THR A 358 -6.04 -13.71 8.97
CA THR A 358 -6.02 -13.29 7.57
C THR A 358 -7.40 -12.77 7.17
N LEU A 359 -7.44 -11.57 6.61
CA LEU A 359 -8.62 -11.01 5.96
C LEU A 359 -8.46 -11.14 4.44
N THR A 360 -9.53 -11.55 3.77
CA THR A 360 -9.53 -11.70 2.30
C THR A 360 -10.68 -10.90 1.71
N TYR A 361 -10.37 -10.06 0.72
CA TYR A 361 -11.33 -9.32 -0.09
C TYR A 361 -11.20 -9.73 -1.55
N ARG A 362 -12.31 -10.12 -2.17
CA ARG A 362 -12.40 -10.32 -3.62
C ARG A 362 -13.34 -9.28 -4.20
N TYR A 363 -12.88 -8.54 -5.19
CA TYR A 363 -13.64 -7.46 -5.81
C TYR A 363 -13.29 -7.33 -7.29
N SER A 364 -14.14 -6.66 -8.06
CA SER A 364 -13.83 -6.28 -9.43
C SER A 364 -13.60 -4.78 -9.58
N LEU A 365 -12.74 -4.41 -10.51
CA LEU A 365 -12.51 -3.05 -10.99
C LEU A 365 -12.87 -2.96 -12.48
N PRO A 366 -13.29 -1.79 -12.99
CA PRO A 366 -13.59 -1.65 -14.39
C PRO A 366 -12.32 -1.69 -15.25
N ILE A 367 -12.38 -2.33 -16.42
CA ILE A 367 -11.25 -2.43 -17.36
C ILE A 367 -10.71 -1.07 -17.82
N SER A 368 -11.48 0.02 -17.65
CA SER A 368 -11.04 1.39 -17.93
C SER A 368 -9.85 1.87 -17.09
N LEU A 369 -9.50 1.17 -16.01
CA LEU A 369 -8.27 1.44 -15.25
C LEU A 369 -7.02 1.03 -16.05
N VAL A 370 -7.15 0.14 -17.04
CA VAL A 370 -6.12 -0.07 -18.05
C VAL A 370 -6.27 1.01 -19.11
N SER A 371 -5.34 1.96 -19.14
CA SER A 371 -5.36 3.10 -20.05
C SER A 371 -4.24 2.97 -21.08
N ASP A 372 -4.58 3.03 -22.37
CA ASP A 372 -3.62 2.90 -23.48
C ASP A 372 -2.71 1.65 -23.35
N GLY A 373 -3.27 0.54 -22.86
CA GLY A 373 -2.55 -0.72 -22.62
C GLY A 373 -1.63 -0.70 -21.41
N THR A 374 -1.78 0.26 -20.49
CA THR A 374 -0.98 0.37 -19.26
C THR A 374 -1.89 0.24 -18.04
N TYR A 375 -1.48 -0.58 -17.08
CA TYR A 375 -2.09 -0.70 -15.77
C TYR A 375 -1.17 -0.04 -14.73
N ASP A 376 -1.68 0.98 -14.06
CA ASP A 376 -0.96 1.71 -13.01
C ASP A 376 -1.56 1.38 -11.64
N LEU A 377 -0.71 1.00 -10.68
CA LEU A 377 -1.09 0.71 -9.30
C LEU A 377 -0.39 1.67 -8.34
N ASN A 378 -1.18 2.34 -7.51
CA ASN A 378 -0.69 3.22 -6.44
C ASN A 378 -0.75 2.48 -5.10
N LEU A 379 0.42 2.15 -4.54
CA LEU A 379 0.58 1.56 -3.22
C LEU A 379 0.81 2.66 -2.19
N ILE A 380 -0.10 2.79 -1.23
CA ILE A 380 -0.06 3.86 -0.23
C ILE A 380 0.33 3.26 1.12
N LYS A 381 1.46 3.73 1.64
CA LYS A 381 1.97 3.37 2.95
C LYS A 381 1.10 3.94 4.05
N GLN A 382 0.81 3.11 5.07
CA GLN A 382 0.26 3.58 6.34
C GLN A 382 1.30 4.40 7.12
N PRO A 383 0.99 5.63 7.55
CA PRO A 383 1.81 6.35 8.52
C PRO A 383 2.00 5.57 9.83
N GLY A 384 3.20 5.68 10.42
CA GLY A 384 3.54 5.04 11.70
C GLY A 384 4.03 3.58 11.63
N THR A 385 3.77 2.85 10.54
CA THR A 385 4.40 1.54 10.31
C THR A 385 5.82 1.72 9.76
N ASP A 386 6.69 0.71 9.86
CA ASP A 386 8.06 0.82 9.33
C ASP A 386 8.07 0.54 7.82
N ALA A 387 7.88 -0.74 7.44
CA ALA A 387 7.84 -1.18 6.05
C ALA A 387 7.07 -2.52 5.95
N ASP A 388 5.74 -2.44 5.83
CA ASP A 388 4.91 -3.64 5.70
C ASP A 388 5.18 -4.34 4.36
N HIS A 389 5.12 -5.68 4.33
CA HIS A 389 5.48 -6.46 3.16
C HIS A 389 4.32 -6.56 2.16
N TYR A 390 4.60 -6.31 0.88
CA TYR A 390 3.65 -6.41 -0.23
C TYR A 390 4.13 -7.41 -1.28
N GLU A 391 3.25 -8.33 -1.66
CA GLU A 391 3.39 -9.22 -2.81
C GLU A 391 2.29 -8.90 -3.82
N ILE A 392 2.66 -8.35 -4.98
CA ILE A 392 1.74 -8.01 -6.06
C ILE A 392 1.93 -8.99 -7.21
N ILE A 393 0.83 -9.61 -7.64
CA ILE A 393 0.82 -10.56 -8.74
C ILE A 393 -0.19 -10.08 -9.77
N VAL A 394 0.25 -9.88 -11.01
CA VAL A 394 -0.62 -9.45 -12.11
C VAL A 394 -0.65 -10.53 -13.18
N HIS A 395 -1.86 -10.86 -13.63
CA HIS A 395 -2.15 -11.82 -14.68
C HIS A 395 -2.95 -11.12 -15.79
N THR A 396 -2.71 -11.51 -17.02
CA THR A 396 -3.57 -11.15 -18.16
C THR A 396 -4.06 -12.42 -18.87
N GLU A 397 -4.99 -12.28 -19.80
CA GLU A 397 -5.34 -13.38 -20.70
C GLU A 397 -4.11 -13.94 -21.43
N GLN A 398 -4.12 -15.26 -21.60
CA GLN A 398 -3.06 -16.00 -22.27
C GLN A 398 -2.82 -15.48 -23.68
N GLY A 399 -1.54 -15.28 -24.04
CA GLY A 399 -1.11 -14.76 -25.34
C GLY A 399 -0.59 -13.32 -25.26
N SER A 400 -1.07 -12.52 -24.31
CA SER A 400 -0.52 -11.19 -24.04
C SER A 400 0.88 -11.29 -23.43
N ALA A 401 1.69 -10.25 -23.62
CA ALA A 401 3.01 -10.14 -23.00
C ALA A 401 3.10 -8.89 -22.12
N LEU A 402 3.62 -9.06 -20.92
CA LEU A 402 3.77 -7.98 -19.94
C LEU A 402 5.19 -7.38 -19.95
N GLU A 403 5.29 -6.06 -19.87
CA GLU A 403 6.54 -5.31 -19.77
C GLU A 403 6.47 -4.30 -18.61
N SER A 404 7.50 -4.24 -17.77
CA SER A 404 7.61 -3.27 -16.69
C SER A 404 9.07 -3.06 -16.27
N GLU A 405 9.38 -1.89 -15.72
CA GLU A 405 10.64 -1.64 -14.99
C GLU A 405 10.52 -2.01 -13.49
N ASP A 406 9.29 -2.09 -12.97
CA ASP A 406 8.99 -2.35 -11.55
C ASP A 406 8.78 -3.83 -11.25
N PHE A 407 8.19 -4.58 -12.19
CA PHE A 407 7.84 -6.00 -12.01
C PHE A 407 8.85 -6.95 -12.68
N GLU A 408 9.03 -8.13 -12.08
CA GLU A 408 9.56 -9.30 -12.79
C GLU A 408 8.47 -9.86 -13.71
N THR A 409 8.67 -9.81 -15.02
CA THR A 409 7.70 -10.25 -16.02
C THR A 409 8.08 -11.57 -16.67
N ARG A 410 7.06 -12.40 -16.94
CA ARG A 410 7.14 -13.69 -17.65
C ARG A 410 5.86 -13.88 -18.43
N GLU A 411 5.92 -13.66 -19.75
CA GLU A 411 4.76 -13.80 -20.64
C GLU A 411 3.54 -13.01 -20.12
N GLU A 412 2.42 -13.68 -19.81
CA GLU A 412 1.17 -13.09 -19.27
C GLU A 412 1.18 -12.88 -17.74
N HIS A 413 2.34 -13.01 -17.10
CA HIS A 413 2.51 -12.91 -15.65
C HIS A 413 3.52 -11.83 -15.25
N ALA A 414 3.20 -11.09 -14.19
CA ALA A 414 4.11 -10.14 -13.55
C ALA A 414 4.08 -10.32 -12.03
N TYR A 415 5.24 -10.25 -11.39
CA TYR A 415 5.40 -10.40 -9.94
C TYR A 415 6.27 -9.29 -9.37
N LEU A 416 5.85 -8.74 -8.24
CA LEU A 416 6.58 -7.73 -7.48
C LEU A 416 6.48 -8.08 -5.99
N SER A 417 7.61 -8.09 -5.29
CA SER A 417 7.68 -8.25 -3.83
C SER A 417 8.55 -7.13 -3.27
N LEU A 418 8.01 -6.38 -2.31
CA LEU A 418 8.70 -5.25 -1.68
C LEU A 418 8.27 -5.04 -0.23
N ASP A 419 9.12 -4.37 0.54
CA ASP A 419 8.75 -3.77 1.82
C ASP A 419 8.41 -2.28 1.57
N LEU A 420 7.17 -1.87 1.85
CA LEU A 420 6.65 -0.56 1.45
C LEU A 420 7.07 0.54 2.46
N GLU A 421 8.28 1.08 2.29
CA GLU A 421 8.82 2.17 3.12
C GLU A 421 8.22 3.56 2.79
N LYS A 422 7.73 3.74 1.55
CA LYS A 422 7.18 5.01 1.03
C LYS A 422 6.06 4.72 0.04
N ASP A 423 5.20 5.70 -0.20
CA ASP A 423 4.21 5.60 -1.27
C ASP A 423 4.90 5.32 -2.60
N THR A 424 4.40 4.33 -3.31
CA THR A 424 5.04 3.81 -4.52
C THR A 424 3.99 3.66 -5.61
N GLN A 425 4.29 4.18 -6.79
CA GLN A 425 3.50 3.91 -7.99
C GLN A 425 4.28 2.91 -8.84
N VAL A 426 3.62 1.86 -9.29
CA VAL A 426 4.18 0.88 -10.21
C VAL A 426 3.32 0.77 -11.46
N SER A 427 3.97 0.55 -12.59
CA SER A 427 3.32 0.55 -13.90
C SER A 427 3.62 -0.72 -14.67
N LEU A 428 2.62 -1.25 -15.36
CA LEU A 428 2.72 -2.46 -16.15
C LEU A 428 2.12 -2.23 -17.53
N LYS A 429 2.91 -2.42 -18.57
CA LYS A 429 2.46 -2.34 -19.96
C LYS A 429 2.03 -3.72 -20.44
N ILE A 430 0.83 -3.78 -21.01
CA ILE A 430 0.21 -4.96 -21.61
C ILE A 430 0.39 -4.85 -23.12
N ASN A 431 1.24 -5.70 -23.67
CA ASN A 431 1.38 -5.85 -25.11
C ASN A 431 0.39 -6.92 -25.60
N PRO A 432 -0.39 -6.62 -26.66
CA PRO A 432 -1.32 -7.59 -27.21
C PRO A 432 -0.57 -8.80 -27.78
N ASP A 433 -1.28 -9.91 -27.89
CA ASP A 433 -0.73 -11.10 -28.54
C ASP A 433 -0.49 -10.86 -30.04
N GLU A 434 0.76 -10.97 -30.45
CA GLU A 434 1.19 -10.95 -31.86
C GLU A 434 1.73 -12.32 -32.33
N ASN A 435 1.71 -13.33 -31.46
CA ASN A 435 2.26 -14.64 -31.76
C ASN A 435 1.22 -15.51 -32.47
N SER A 436 1.70 -16.37 -33.36
CA SER A 436 0.85 -17.38 -33.97
C SER A 436 0.53 -18.50 -32.99
N PRO A 437 -0.72 -19.02 -32.97
CA PRO A 437 -1.04 -20.20 -32.18
C PRO A 437 -0.19 -21.39 -32.63
N ARG A 438 0.28 -22.19 -31.68
CA ARG A 438 1.19 -23.33 -31.88
C ARG A 438 0.54 -24.63 -31.45
N ILE A 439 0.70 -25.65 -32.28
CA ILE A 439 0.26 -27.01 -31.97
C ILE A 439 1.24 -27.61 -30.95
N HIS A 440 0.75 -27.96 -29.77
CA HIS A 440 1.53 -28.63 -28.72
C HIS A 440 1.25 -30.14 -28.65
N SER A 441 0.09 -30.59 -29.13
CA SER A 441 -0.29 -32.01 -29.18
C SER A 441 -1.11 -32.32 -30.44
N HIS A 442 -0.95 -33.54 -30.97
CA HIS A 442 -1.79 -34.07 -32.04
C HIS A 442 -1.72 -35.60 -32.06
N GLU A 443 -2.87 -36.26 -32.07
CA GLU A 443 -2.93 -37.73 -32.07
C GLU A 443 -4.27 -38.26 -32.61
N ILE A 444 -4.29 -39.54 -32.99
CA ILE A 444 -5.54 -40.27 -33.22
C ILE A 444 -5.96 -40.86 -31.87
N VAL A 445 -7.05 -40.35 -31.30
CA VAL A 445 -7.53 -40.75 -29.96
C VAL A 445 -8.43 -41.98 -30.00
N GLU A 446 -9.14 -42.19 -31.10
CA GLU A 446 -9.95 -43.37 -31.41
C GLU A 446 -10.03 -43.50 -32.93
N LEU A 447 -10.39 -44.69 -33.43
CA LEU A 447 -10.54 -44.89 -34.87
C LEU A 447 -11.55 -43.88 -35.43
N ASN A 448 -11.15 -43.13 -36.47
CA ASN A 448 -11.88 -42.01 -37.05
C ASN A 448 -12.02 -40.75 -36.17
N LYS A 449 -11.09 -40.51 -35.24
CA LYS A 449 -11.07 -39.26 -34.49
C LYS A 449 -9.66 -38.78 -34.20
N ILE A 450 -9.40 -37.55 -34.62
CA ILE A 450 -8.11 -36.88 -34.46
C ILE A 450 -8.27 -35.72 -33.48
N TYR A 451 -7.36 -35.63 -32.52
CA TYR A 451 -7.21 -34.52 -31.60
C TYR A 451 -6.03 -33.64 -32.04
N ILE A 452 -6.19 -32.33 -31.95
CA ILE A 452 -5.13 -31.33 -32.15
C ILE A 452 -5.26 -30.28 -31.04
N GLY A 453 -4.25 -30.18 -30.18
CA GLY A 453 -4.18 -29.23 -29.07
C GLY A 453 -3.24 -28.07 -29.37
N PHE A 454 -3.72 -26.85 -29.12
CA PHE A 454 -2.98 -25.59 -29.28
C PHE A 454 -2.58 -25.02 -27.91
N ASN A 455 -1.50 -24.25 -27.86
CA ASN A 455 -0.98 -23.67 -26.62
C ASN A 455 -1.82 -22.51 -26.07
N GLU A 456 -2.90 -22.12 -26.75
CA GLU A 456 -3.72 -20.95 -26.46
C GLU A 456 -5.12 -21.11 -27.08
N PRO A 457 -6.13 -20.33 -26.63
CA PRO A 457 -7.48 -20.40 -27.17
C PRO A 457 -7.59 -19.96 -28.63
N LEU A 458 -8.36 -20.71 -29.43
CA LEU A 458 -8.61 -20.40 -30.83
C LEU A 458 -9.90 -19.60 -31.06
N ASP A 459 -9.94 -18.85 -32.16
CA ASP A 459 -11.21 -18.41 -32.74
C ASP A 459 -11.91 -19.63 -33.37
N CYS A 460 -12.82 -20.23 -32.60
CA CYS A 460 -13.59 -21.39 -33.04
C CYS A 460 -14.46 -21.15 -34.29
N GLY A 461 -14.73 -19.89 -34.66
CA GLY A 461 -15.37 -19.55 -35.93
C GLY A 461 -14.49 -19.91 -37.14
N THR A 462 -13.16 -19.82 -37.00
CA THR A 462 -12.20 -20.26 -38.01
C THR A 462 -11.73 -21.69 -37.79
N ALA A 463 -11.51 -22.09 -36.53
CA ALA A 463 -10.95 -23.38 -36.20
C ALA A 463 -11.92 -24.55 -36.39
N ALA A 464 -13.23 -24.30 -36.41
CA ALA A 464 -14.25 -25.31 -36.75
C ALA A 464 -14.67 -25.31 -38.23
N ASP A 465 -14.05 -24.49 -39.08
CA ASP A 465 -14.36 -24.48 -40.52
C ASP A 465 -13.78 -25.72 -41.22
N SER A 466 -14.65 -26.52 -41.82
CA SER A 466 -14.27 -27.69 -42.62
C SER A 466 -13.31 -27.38 -43.77
N PHE A 467 -13.32 -26.16 -44.33
CA PHE A 467 -12.37 -25.76 -45.38
C PHE A 467 -10.96 -25.49 -44.84
N GLY A 468 -10.82 -25.39 -43.52
CA GLY A 468 -9.55 -25.24 -42.84
C GLY A 468 -8.72 -26.53 -42.79
N TYR A 469 -9.26 -27.68 -43.19
CA TYR A 469 -8.61 -28.96 -42.98
C TYR A 469 -8.65 -29.85 -44.22
N SER A 470 -7.57 -30.59 -44.44
CA SER A 470 -7.55 -31.73 -45.34
C SER A 470 -6.66 -32.83 -44.78
N ILE A 471 -7.11 -34.07 -44.85
CA ILE A 471 -6.36 -35.23 -44.37
C ILE A 471 -5.87 -36.02 -45.58
N VAL A 472 -4.58 -36.34 -45.57
CA VAL A 472 -3.92 -37.12 -46.60
C VAL A 472 -3.33 -38.35 -45.93
N ASP A 473 -3.79 -39.54 -46.34
CA ASP A 473 -3.09 -40.78 -46.05
C ASP A 473 -1.71 -40.73 -46.72
N THR A 474 -0.67 -40.93 -45.90
CA THR A 474 0.73 -40.87 -46.33
C THR A 474 1.42 -42.21 -46.35
N ASP A 475 0.74 -43.32 -46.02
CA ASP A 475 1.41 -44.60 -45.99
C ASP A 475 1.90 -45.02 -47.39
N LYS A 476 3.19 -45.32 -47.43
CA LYS A 476 3.92 -45.80 -48.60
C LYS A 476 4.33 -47.27 -48.43
N THR A 477 4.00 -47.88 -47.30
CA THR A 477 4.49 -49.22 -46.93
C THR A 477 3.57 -50.33 -47.43
N VAL A 478 2.28 -50.07 -47.70
CA VAL A 478 1.36 -51.05 -48.29
C VAL A 478 0.77 -50.60 -49.64
N SER A 479 1.24 -51.21 -50.74
CA SER A 479 0.72 -50.95 -52.10
C SER A 479 -0.77 -51.32 -52.21
N GLY A 480 -1.65 -50.31 -52.31
CA GLY A 480 -3.07 -50.46 -52.64
C GLY A 480 -4.05 -50.30 -51.48
N GLN A 481 -3.61 -49.81 -50.32
CA GLN A 481 -4.47 -49.50 -49.17
C GLN A 481 -4.52 -47.99 -48.90
N THR A 482 -4.84 -47.20 -49.93
CA THR A 482 -5.04 -45.75 -49.75
C THR A 482 -6.42 -45.50 -49.18
N ASP A 483 -6.46 -45.01 -47.94
CA ASP A 483 -7.68 -44.57 -47.30
C ASP A 483 -8.13 -43.23 -47.88
N THR A 484 -9.41 -43.15 -48.24
CA THR A 484 -10.05 -41.87 -48.60
C THR A 484 -10.72 -41.34 -47.35
N VAL A 485 -9.99 -40.53 -46.59
CA VAL A 485 -10.49 -39.94 -45.34
C VAL A 485 -11.27 -38.66 -45.64
N SER A 486 -12.49 -38.58 -45.13
CA SER A 486 -13.29 -37.35 -45.14
C SER A 486 -13.56 -36.89 -43.71
N ILE A 487 -13.63 -35.57 -43.51
CA ILE A 487 -14.00 -34.98 -42.22
C ILE A 487 -15.53 -34.90 -42.15
N VAL A 488 -16.10 -35.46 -41.08
CA VAL A 488 -17.54 -35.51 -40.81
C VAL A 488 -17.97 -34.31 -39.99
N SER A 489 -17.23 -34.02 -38.91
CA SER A 489 -17.47 -32.86 -38.05
C SER A 489 -16.17 -32.36 -37.44
N ILE A 490 -16.18 -31.07 -37.08
CA ILE A 490 -15.09 -30.42 -36.36
C ILE A 490 -15.69 -29.76 -35.13
N THR A 491 -15.11 -30.04 -33.98
CA THR A 491 -15.47 -29.38 -32.72
C THR A 491 -14.25 -28.61 -32.21
N CYS A 492 -14.47 -27.36 -31.80
CA CYS A 492 -13.44 -26.50 -31.20
C CYS A 492 -13.92 -26.04 -29.82
N THR A 493 -13.07 -26.20 -28.82
CA THR A 493 -13.31 -25.73 -27.45
C THR A 493 -12.01 -25.19 -26.86
N GLY A 494 -11.91 -23.87 -26.65
CA GLY A 494 -10.67 -23.25 -26.19
C GLY A 494 -9.55 -23.47 -27.22
N GLY A 495 -8.44 -24.09 -26.81
CA GLY A 495 -7.32 -24.47 -27.67
C GLY A 495 -7.43 -25.87 -28.29
N ASP A 496 -8.52 -26.60 -28.04
CA ASP A 496 -8.68 -27.99 -28.46
C ASP A 496 -9.54 -28.12 -29.72
N VAL A 497 -9.03 -28.84 -30.72
CA VAL A 497 -9.75 -29.19 -31.95
C VAL A 497 -9.89 -30.70 -32.07
N TRP A 498 -11.12 -31.14 -32.35
CA TRP A 498 -11.47 -32.53 -32.60
C TRP A 498 -12.01 -32.70 -34.01
N LEU A 499 -11.39 -33.57 -34.81
CA LEU A 499 -11.84 -33.93 -36.15
C LEU A 499 -12.45 -35.33 -36.08
N ASP A 500 -13.77 -35.42 -36.22
CA ASP A 500 -14.43 -36.70 -36.46
C ASP A 500 -14.35 -36.99 -37.96
N THR A 501 -13.86 -38.16 -38.34
CA THR A 501 -13.61 -38.52 -39.74
C THR A 501 -14.44 -39.74 -40.16
N ALA A 502 -14.37 -40.07 -41.44
CA ALA A 502 -14.83 -41.33 -41.99
C ALA A 502 -13.81 -41.84 -43.00
N GLY A 503 -13.67 -43.16 -43.09
CA GLY A 503 -12.81 -43.80 -44.09
C GLY A 503 -11.42 -44.20 -43.59
N MET A 504 -11.06 -43.91 -42.34
CA MET A 504 -9.85 -44.49 -41.74
C MET A 504 -10.08 -45.97 -41.42
N THR A 505 -9.12 -46.80 -41.78
CA THR A 505 -9.10 -48.23 -41.46
C THR A 505 -8.18 -48.52 -40.29
N SER A 506 -8.41 -49.62 -39.55
CA SER A 506 -7.52 -50.00 -38.44
C SER A 506 -6.28 -50.68 -39.01
N GLN A 507 -5.18 -49.94 -39.02
CA GLN A 507 -3.86 -50.37 -39.46
C GLN A 507 -2.83 -49.90 -38.42
N ASP A 508 -1.95 -50.80 -37.99
CA ASP A 508 -0.92 -50.45 -37.01
C ASP A 508 0.21 -49.66 -37.70
N GLU A 509 0.66 -48.59 -37.07
CA GLU A 509 1.63 -47.62 -37.62
C GLU A 509 1.18 -46.93 -38.92
N GLU A 510 -0.12 -46.63 -39.05
CA GLU A 510 -0.65 -45.87 -40.19
C GLU A 510 -0.46 -44.35 -39.99
N PHE A 511 -0.08 -43.62 -41.04
CA PHE A 511 0.33 -42.21 -40.98
C PHE A 511 -0.58 -41.31 -41.81
N TYR A 512 -1.21 -40.33 -41.16
CA TYR A 512 -2.03 -39.33 -41.83
C TYR A 512 -1.45 -37.93 -41.66
N ASP A 513 -1.23 -37.23 -42.77
CA ASP A 513 -0.92 -35.81 -42.77
C ASP A 513 -2.22 -35.01 -42.69
N VAL A 514 -2.39 -34.28 -41.59
CA VAL A 514 -3.45 -33.28 -41.43
C VAL A 514 -2.88 -31.93 -41.83
N ILE A 515 -3.45 -31.32 -42.86
CA ILE A 515 -3.09 -30.00 -43.35
C ILE A 515 -4.11 -28.99 -42.82
N LEU A 516 -3.65 -28.08 -41.98
CA LEU A 516 -4.42 -27.02 -41.36
C LEU A 516 -4.23 -25.70 -42.12
N ARG A 517 -5.31 -24.95 -42.31
CA ARG A 517 -5.40 -23.70 -43.07
C ARG A 517 -6.30 -22.71 -42.35
N ASN A 518 -5.92 -21.44 -42.38
CA ASN A 518 -6.74 -20.32 -41.91
C ASN A 518 -7.20 -20.44 -40.43
N ILE A 519 -6.53 -21.26 -39.62
CA ILE A 519 -6.76 -21.33 -38.18
C ILE A 519 -6.20 -20.08 -37.54
N ARG A 520 -6.99 -19.46 -36.64
CA ARG A 520 -6.59 -18.27 -35.89
C ARG A 520 -6.81 -18.45 -34.39
N ASP A 521 -6.02 -17.72 -33.62
CA ASP A 521 -6.29 -17.47 -32.20
C ASP A 521 -7.44 -16.44 -32.04
N LYS A 522 -7.77 -16.10 -30.79
CA LYS A 522 -8.74 -15.04 -30.48
C LYS A 522 -8.28 -13.63 -30.89
N HIS A 523 -6.97 -13.41 -30.99
CA HIS A 523 -6.37 -12.12 -31.35
C HIS A 523 -6.21 -11.89 -32.86
N ARG A 524 -6.64 -12.88 -33.67
CA ARG A 524 -6.62 -12.91 -35.13
C ARG A 524 -5.24 -13.17 -35.73
N ASN A 525 -4.29 -13.68 -34.96
CA ASN A 525 -3.04 -14.19 -35.51
C ASN A 525 -3.30 -15.54 -36.15
N TYR A 526 -2.73 -15.74 -37.34
CA TYR A 526 -2.86 -17.01 -38.05
C TYR A 526 -1.83 -18.00 -37.52
N LEU A 527 -2.21 -19.29 -37.51
CA LEU A 527 -1.26 -20.39 -37.40
C LEU A 527 -0.10 -20.20 -38.41
N ASP A 528 1.15 -20.33 -37.97
CA ASP A 528 2.32 -20.18 -38.84
C ASP A 528 3.19 -21.46 -38.84
N PRO A 529 3.62 -21.97 -40.02
CA PRO A 529 3.15 -21.59 -41.36
C PRO A 529 1.65 -21.85 -41.58
N ASN A 530 1.04 -21.07 -42.49
CA ASN A 530 -0.30 -21.31 -43.04
C ASN A 530 -0.18 -21.59 -44.55
N PRO A 531 -0.37 -22.84 -45.03
CA PRO A 531 -0.80 -24.03 -44.29
C PRO A 531 0.26 -24.61 -43.35
N ARG A 532 -0.20 -25.23 -42.27
CA ARG A 532 0.61 -26.10 -41.39
C ARG A 532 0.26 -27.55 -41.69
N THR A 533 1.25 -28.42 -41.74
CA THR A 533 1.01 -29.88 -41.78
C THR A 533 1.49 -30.50 -40.48
N VAL A 534 0.67 -31.38 -39.90
CA VAL A 534 1.05 -32.28 -38.79
C VAL A 534 0.75 -33.71 -39.19
N THR A 535 1.59 -34.64 -38.74
CA THR A 535 1.41 -36.06 -39.05
C THR A 535 0.91 -36.77 -37.81
N VAL A 536 -0.27 -37.36 -37.87
CA VAL A 536 -0.81 -38.20 -36.80
C VAL A 536 -0.61 -39.68 -37.14
N VAL A 537 -0.34 -40.49 -36.12
CA VAL A 537 0.02 -41.90 -36.29
C VAL A 537 -0.95 -42.78 -35.53
N GLN A 538 -1.49 -43.79 -36.20
CA GLN A 538 -2.32 -44.80 -35.58
C GLN A 538 -1.42 -45.81 -34.86
N ARG A 539 -1.57 -45.95 -33.54
CA ARG A 539 -0.81 -46.92 -32.74
C ARG A 539 -1.73 -47.66 -31.80
N GLY A 540 -1.87 -48.98 -31.98
CA GLY A 540 -2.59 -49.84 -31.03
C GLY A 540 -4.08 -49.52 -30.84
N LEU A 541 -4.77 -49.11 -31.92
CA LEU A 541 -6.20 -48.76 -31.95
C LEU A 541 -7.11 -49.87 -32.48
#